data_AF-A0A160NYG9-F1
#
_entry.id   AF-A0A160NYG9-F1
#
_cell.length_a   1.000
_cell.length_b   1.000
_cell.length_c   1.000
_cell.angle_alpha   90.00
_cell.angle_beta   90.00
_cell.angle_gamma   90.00
#
_symmetry.space_group_name_H-M   'P 1'
#
loop_
_entity.id
_entity.type
_entity.pdbx_description
1 polymer ?
#
loop_
_entity_poly.entity_id
_entity_poly.type
_entity_poly.pdbx_seq_one_letter_code
_entity_poly.pdbx_strand_id
1 'polypeptide(L)'
;MSTRLTTERLAEIRAGQYTYRTVEQLDRDIRDLLAYTDDLRAELAEGKGTADCGEPTPLPAPGRARAAEVRFTVHGLVQLLEPTLRDLEPDHYGYTYRQLGGFLPDELNVELPRGTEHMEHAHFPGRVMPAEINVQVSTAVTRDGSRYMSIEWRRERRPAAQSSGHLRRTA
;
A
#
# COMPACT_ATOMS: atom_id res chain seq x y z
N MET A 1 9.06 23.50 -24.83
CA MET A 1 9.61 22.18 -25.17
C MET A 1 9.49 21.31 -23.93
N SER A 2 8.57 20.35 -23.92
CA SER A 2 8.39 19.42 -22.78
C SER A 2 9.42 18.31 -22.91
N THR A 3 10.44 18.35 -22.05
CA THR A 3 11.44 17.29 -21.95
C THR A 3 10.79 16.14 -21.20
N ARG A 4 10.34 15.10 -21.93
CA ARG A 4 9.76 13.90 -21.31
C ARG A 4 10.78 13.23 -20.39
N LEU A 5 10.30 12.70 -19.28
CA LEU A 5 11.09 11.91 -18.32
C LEU A 5 11.83 10.77 -19.05
N THR A 6 13.14 10.67 -18.89
CA THR A 6 13.93 9.61 -19.50
C THR A 6 13.72 8.29 -18.76
N THR A 7 13.87 7.16 -19.45
CA THR A 7 13.72 5.81 -18.88
C THR A 7 14.68 5.57 -17.70
N GLU A 8 15.90 6.11 -17.79
CA GLU A 8 16.90 6.06 -16.72
C GLU A 8 16.43 6.83 -15.48
N ARG A 9 15.86 8.03 -15.67
CA ARG A 9 15.32 8.85 -14.57
C ARG A 9 14.15 8.17 -13.86
N LEU A 10 13.30 7.47 -14.62
CA LEU A 10 12.20 6.69 -14.08
C LEU A 10 12.68 5.49 -13.24
N ALA A 11 13.79 4.85 -13.65
CA ALA A 11 14.42 3.77 -12.89
C ALA A 11 15.06 4.26 -11.57
N GLU A 12 15.72 5.43 -11.58
CA GLU A 12 16.27 6.07 -10.39
C GLU A 12 15.18 6.41 -9.36
N ILE A 13 14.06 6.98 -9.83
CA ILE A 13 12.89 7.29 -8.99
C ILE A 13 12.36 5.99 -8.38
N ARG A 14 12.21 4.93 -9.17
CA ARG A 14 11.71 3.63 -8.70
C ARG A 14 12.66 2.96 -7.70
N ALA A 15 13.97 3.18 -7.82
CA ALA A 15 15.00 2.66 -6.93
C ALA A 15 15.17 3.48 -5.63
N GLY A 16 14.42 4.58 -5.46
CA GLY A 16 14.52 5.43 -4.28
C GLY A 16 15.78 6.30 -4.21
N GLN A 17 16.53 6.40 -5.31
CA GLN A 17 17.79 7.14 -5.39
C GLN A 17 17.52 8.60 -5.75
N TYR A 18 17.06 9.39 -4.76
CA TYR A 18 16.62 10.76 -4.99
C TYR A 18 17.71 11.78 -4.70
N THR A 19 18.35 12.33 -5.74
CA THR A 19 19.07 13.61 -5.65
C THR A 19 18.32 14.69 -6.42
N TYR A 20 17.23 15.20 -5.82
CA TYR A 20 16.60 16.42 -6.32
C TYR A 20 17.43 17.62 -5.88
N ARG A 21 17.94 18.40 -6.83
CA ARG A 21 18.72 19.60 -6.50
C ARG A 21 17.85 20.83 -6.26
N THR A 22 16.63 20.85 -6.78
CA THR A 22 15.66 21.95 -6.61
C THR A 22 14.21 21.43 -6.57
N VAL A 23 13.31 22.21 -5.95
CA VAL A 23 11.86 21.92 -5.89
C VAL A 23 11.23 21.93 -7.29
N GLU A 24 11.71 22.80 -8.17
CA GLU A 24 11.25 22.88 -9.57
C GLU A 24 11.56 21.59 -10.37
N GLN A 25 12.62 20.87 -10.01
CA GLN A 25 12.95 19.58 -10.61
C GLN A 25 11.96 18.51 -10.18
N LEU A 26 11.57 18.51 -8.89
CA LEU A 26 10.55 17.62 -8.37
C LEU A 26 9.18 17.90 -9.00
N ASP A 27 8.77 19.16 -9.10
CA ASP A 27 7.49 19.56 -9.71
C ASP A 27 7.41 19.25 -11.21
N ARG A 28 8.56 19.23 -11.89
CA ARG A 28 8.65 18.78 -13.28
C ARG A 28 8.49 17.26 -13.35
N ASP A 29 9.26 16.52 -12.55
CA ASP A 29 9.24 15.05 -12.54
C ASP A 29 7.84 14.52 -12.15
N ILE A 30 7.14 15.17 -11.21
CA ILE A 30 5.76 14.83 -10.83
C ILE A 30 4.79 15.04 -12.00
N ARG A 31 4.86 16.17 -12.71
CA ARG A 31 3.98 16.45 -13.84
C ARG A 31 4.16 15.46 -14.97
N ASP A 32 5.40 15.12 -15.28
CA ASP A 32 5.74 14.17 -16.32
C ASP A 32 5.32 12.73 -15.96
N LEU A 33 5.43 12.34 -14.68
CA LEU A 33 4.90 11.06 -14.20
C LEU A 33 3.38 10.99 -14.31
N LEU A 34 2.66 12.07 -13.96
CA LEU A 34 1.21 12.14 -14.11
C LEU A 34 0.79 12.02 -15.58
N ALA A 35 1.48 12.73 -16.48
CA ALA A 35 1.24 12.62 -17.92
C ALA A 35 1.48 11.19 -18.44
N TYR A 36 2.56 10.54 -18.01
CA TYR A 36 2.85 9.16 -18.36
C TYR A 36 1.77 8.18 -17.86
N THR A 37 1.20 8.41 -16.67
CA THR A 37 0.10 7.58 -16.17
C THR A 37 -1.20 7.78 -16.93
N ASP A 38 -1.46 8.99 -17.43
CA ASP A 38 -2.64 9.27 -18.23
C ASP A 38 -2.50 8.71 -19.65
N ASP A 39 -1.30 8.76 -20.24
CA ASP A 39 -0.99 8.10 -21.52
C ASP A 39 -1.16 6.57 -21.41
N LEU A 40 -0.63 5.93 -20.36
CA LEU A 40 -0.83 4.49 -20.12
C LEU A 40 -2.31 4.12 -19.92
N ARG A 41 -3.08 4.98 -19.25
CA ARG A 41 -4.53 4.78 -19.09
C ARG A 41 -5.26 4.91 -20.41
N ALA A 42 -4.85 5.83 -21.28
CA ALA A 42 -5.40 5.99 -22.62
C ALA A 42 -5.06 4.78 -23.51
N GLU A 43 -3.81 4.30 -23.51
CA GLU A 43 -3.41 3.09 -24.24
C GLU A 43 -4.17 1.84 -23.76
N LEU A 44 -4.39 1.70 -22.45
CA LEU A 44 -5.21 0.61 -21.89
C LEU A 44 -6.70 0.73 -22.23
N ALA A 45 -7.21 1.95 -22.43
CA ALA A 45 -8.58 2.19 -22.84
C ALA A 45 -8.78 1.93 -24.36
N GLU A 46 -7.79 2.25 -25.18
CA GLU A 46 -7.83 2.04 -26.64
C GLU A 46 -7.47 0.60 -27.05
N GLY A 47 -6.64 -0.13 -26.28
CA GLY A 47 -6.23 -1.51 -26.54
C GLY A 47 -7.30 -2.60 -26.37
N LYS A 48 -8.60 -2.24 -26.33
CA LYS A 48 -9.72 -3.19 -26.17
C LYS A 48 -10.21 -3.82 -27.48
N GLY A 49 -9.43 -3.72 -28.56
CA GLY A 49 -9.68 -4.36 -29.85
C GLY A 49 -8.42 -5.05 -30.35
N THR A 50 -8.54 -6.33 -30.67
CA THR A 50 -7.54 -7.21 -31.31
C THR A 50 -6.35 -7.66 -30.46
N ALA A 51 -6.55 -8.75 -29.70
CA ALA A 51 -5.53 -9.77 -29.54
C ALA A 51 -6.21 -11.14 -29.48
N ASP A 52 -5.68 -12.02 -30.32
CA ASP A 52 -6.16 -13.34 -30.73
C ASP A 52 -5.89 -14.42 -29.67
N CYS A 53 -6.53 -15.57 -29.88
CA CYS A 53 -6.70 -16.75 -29.04
C CYS A 53 -5.48 -17.21 -28.22
N GLY A 54 -5.56 -17.01 -26.90
CA GLY A 54 -4.93 -17.84 -25.87
C GLY A 54 -5.84 -17.76 -24.64
N GLU A 55 -6.13 -18.89 -24.00
CA GLU A 55 -7.17 -19.06 -22.95
C GLU A 55 -7.40 -17.80 -22.10
N PRO A 56 -8.67 -17.36 -21.91
CA PRO A 56 -8.95 -16.20 -21.11
C PRO A 56 -8.60 -16.51 -19.66
N THR A 57 -7.40 -16.10 -19.23
CA THR A 57 -7.13 -15.90 -17.82
C THR A 57 -8.11 -14.82 -17.37
N PRO A 58 -9.07 -15.12 -16.47
CA PRO A 58 -10.08 -14.14 -16.10
C PRO A 58 -9.38 -12.91 -15.51
N LEU A 59 -9.54 -11.76 -16.17
CA LEU A 59 -9.16 -10.46 -15.63
C LEU A 59 -9.93 -10.28 -14.31
N PRO A 60 -9.26 -10.19 -13.16
CA PRO A 60 -9.95 -10.09 -11.88
C PRO A 60 -10.64 -8.73 -11.78
N ALA A 61 -11.83 -8.75 -11.19
CA ALA A 61 -12.66 -7.59 -10.91
C ALA A 61 -11.85 -6.41 -10.32
N PRO A 62 -12.25 -5.15 -10.61
CA PRO A 62 -11.57 -3.97 -10.08
C PRO A 62 -11.75 -3.95 -8.56
N GLY A 63 -10.71 -4.32 -7.81
CA GLY A 63 -10.72 -4.17 -6.35
C GLY A 63 -9.92 -5.17 -5.51
N ARG A 64 -9.43 -6.28 -6.06
CA ARG A 64 -8.51 -7.16 -5.32
C ARG A 64 -7.07 -6.87 -5.72
N ALA A 65 -6.31 -6.23 -4.84
CA ALA A 65 -4.86 -6.23 -4.93
C ALA A 65 -4.40 -7.69 -5.00
N ARG A 66 -3.50 -8.02 -5.93
CA ARG A 66 -3.00 -9.40 -6.10
C ARG A 66 -1.98 -9.77 -5.02
N ALA A 67 -1.23 -8.78 -4.55
CA ALA A 67 -0.27 -8.94 -3.47
C ALA A 67 -0.12 -7.65 -2.66
N ALA A 68 0.23 -7.80 -1.39
CA ALA A 68 0.75 -6.74 -0.54
C ALA A 68 2.12 -7.17 -0.02
N GLU A 69 2.99 -6.21 0.22
CA GLU A 69 4.33 -6.44 0.75
C GLU A 69 4.43 -5.78 2.11
N VAL A 70 4.93 -6.50 3.10
CA VAL A 70 5.13 -5.98 4.46
C VAL A 70 6.52 -6.29 4.91
N ARG A 71 7.25 -5.29 5.40
CA ARG A 71 8.59 -5.46 5.92
C ARG A 71 8.61 -5.29 7.43
N PHE A 72 9.11 -6.31 8.11
CA PHE A 72 9.37 -6.31 9.54
C PHE A 72 10.86 -6.15 9.80
N THR A 73 11.23 -5.50 10.91
CA THR A 73 12.64 -5.26 11.24
C THR A 73 13.44 -6.55 11.43
N VAL A 74 12.85 -7.55 12.09
CA VAL A 74 13.53 -8.83 12.38
C VAL A 74 13.32 -9.85 11.26
N HIS A 75 12.09 -9.95 10.76
CA HIS A 75 11.68 -11.02 9.83
C HIS A 75 11.85 -10.65 8.35
N GLY A 76 12.23 -9.41 8.04
CA GLY A 76 12.40 -8.96 6.67
C GLY A 76 11.09 -8.83 5.90
N LEU A 77 11.15 -9.05 4.58
CA LEU A 77 10.02 -8.85 3.68
C LEU A 77 9.12 -10.08 3.63
N VAL A 78 7.83 -9.87 3.87
CA VAL A 78 6.75 -10.85 3.78
C VAL A 78 5.78 -10.42 2.68
N GLN A 79 5.51 -11.33 1.75
CA GLN A 79 4.48 -11.13 0.72
C GLN A 79 3.16 -11.75 1.17
N LEU A 80 2.08 -10.98 1.07
CA LEU A 80 0.71 -11.40 1.34
C LEU A 80 -0.04 -11.53 0.02
N LEU A 81 -0.57 -12.72 -0.25
CA LEU A 81 -1.45 -13.03 -1.37
C LEU A 81 -2.90 -12.70 -1.01
N GLU A 82 -3.66 -12.26 -2.01
CA GLU A 82 -5.05 -11.82 -1.85
C GLU A 82 -5.27 -10.92 -0.62
N PRO A 83 -4.45 -9.87 -0.45
CA PRO A 83 -4.49 -9.05 0.75
C PRO A 83 -5.83 -8.34 0.89
N THR A 84 -6.31 -8.29 2.13
CA THR A 84 -7.53 -7.59 2.53
C THR A 84 -7.19 -6.58 3.62
N LEU A 85 -7.73 -5.37 3.46
CA LEU A 85 -7.61 -4.30 4.44
C LEU A 85 -8.99 -4.01 5.00
N ARG A 86 -9.16 -4.14 6.32
CA ARG A 86 -10.44 -3.88 7.00
C ARG A 86 -10.25 -3.05 8.26
N ASP A 87 -11.22 -2.18 8.53
CA ASP A 87 -11.35 -1.53 9.83
C ASP A 87 -12.03 -2.54 10.78
N LEU A 88 -11.50 -2.66 11.99
CA LEU A 88 -12.07 -3.51 13.05
C LEU A 88 -13.02 -2.70 13.92
N GLU A 89 -13.94 -3.40 14.59
CA GLU A 89 -14.82 -2.77 15.58
C GLU A 89 -14.01 -2.14 16.72
N PRO A 90 -14.49 -1.03 17.31
CA PRO A 90 -13.87 -0.47 18.49
C PRO A 90 -13.82 -1.49 19.64
N ASP A 91 -12.71 -1.53 20.36
CA ASP A 91 -12.63 -2.35 21.57
C ASP A 91 -13.50 -1.77 22.72
N HIS A 92 -13.52 -2.49 23.85
CA HIS A 92 -14.23 -2.05 25.06
C HIS A 92 -13.80 -0.65 25.55
N TYR A 93 -12.59 -0.20 25.22
CA TYR A 93 -12.02 1.10 25.57
C TYR A 93 -12.24 2.18 24.49
N GLY A 94 -12.96 1.85 23.41
CA GLY A 94 -13.23 2.76 22.29
C GLY A 94 -12.00 3.06 21.43
N TYR A 95 -11.04 2.13 21.38
CA TYR A 95 -9.93 2.15 20.44
C TYR A 95 -10.31 1.45 19.15
N THR A 96 -10.11 2.15 18.03
CA THR A 96 -10.34 1.62 16.69
C THR A 96 -9.05 1.01 16.15
N TYR A 97 -9.16 -0.14 15.53
CA TYR A 97 -8.04 -0.86 14.93
C TYR A 97 -8.24 -1.03 13.44
N ARG A 98 -7.14 -1.26 12.73
CA ARG A 98 -7.14 -1.66 11.33
C ARG A 98 -6.33 -2.93 11.20
N GLN A 99 -6.79 -3.81 10.33
CA GLN A 99 -6.14 -5.07 10.04
C GLN A 99 -5.83 -5.17 8.56
N LEU A 100 -4.58 -5.47 8.25
CA LEU A 100 -4.15 -6.02 6.97
C LEU A 100 -4.02 -7.53 7.14
N GLY A 101 -4.72 -8.31 6.33
CA GLY A 101 -4.54 -9.75 6.31
C GLY A 101 -4.36 -10.29 4.90
N GLY A 102 -3.78 -11.47 4.78
CA GLY A 102 -3.60 -12.15 3.50
C GLY A 102 -3.00 -13.52 3.67
N PHE A 103 -3.06 -14.31 2.60
CA PHE A 103 -2.48 -15.64 2.57
C PHE A 103 -0.96 -15.56 2.35
N LEU A 104 -0.23 -16.47 2.95
CA LEU A 104 1.21 -16.63 2.72
C LEU A 104 1.42 -17.61 1.55
N PRO A 105 2.49 -17.44 0.76
CA PRO A 105 2.87 -18.43 -0.24
C PRO A 105 3.13 -19.80 0.39
N ASP A 106 2.72 -20.87 -0.29
CA ASP A 106 2.89 -22.25 0.21
C ASP A 106 4.36 -22.60 0.43
N GLU A 107 5.23 -22.11 -0.46
CA GLU A 107 6.69 -22.36 -0.44
C GLU A 107 7.45 -21.49 0.56
N LEU A 108 6.77 -20.64 1.35
CA LEU A 108 7.42 -19.74 2.28
C LEU A 108 8.05 -20.51 3.45
N ASN A 109 9.38 -20.67 3.38
CA ASN A 109 10.25 -21.38 4.35
C ASN A 109 11.04 -20.41 5.24
N VAL A 110 10.43 -19.29 5.64
CA VAL A 110 11.02 -18.35 6.60
C VAL A 110 10.25 -18.38 7.92
N GLU A 111 10.95 -18.07 9.01
CA GLU A 111 10.34 -17.90 10.32
C GLU A 111 9.36 -16.71 10.28
N LEU A 112 8.09 -17.00 10.55
CA LEU A 112 7.02 -16.02 10.42
C LEU A 112 6.95 -15.12 11.67
N PRO A 113 6.74 -13.80 11.49
CA PRO A 113 6.51 -12.87 12.60
C PRO A 113 5.30 -13.29 13.41
N ARG A 114 5.38 -13.17 14.75
CA ARG A 114 4.30 -13.53 15.67
C ARG A 114 4.33 -12.66 16.92
N GLY A 115 3.15 -12.25 17.38
CA GLY A 115 3.04 -11.42 18.57
C GLY A 115 3.25 -9.95 18.22
N THR A 116 3.89 -9.20 19.11
CA THR A 116 4.14 -7.78 18.89
C THR A 116 5.44 -7.60 18.08
N GLU A 117 5.30 -7.01 16.91
CA GLU A 117 6.39 -6.83 15.94
C GLU A 117 6.53 -5.37 15.53
N HIS A 118 7.73 -5.00 15.08
CA HIS A 118 7.96 -3.69 14.49
C HIS A 118 7.89 -3.77 12.96
N MET A 119 6.92 -3.05 12.39
CA MET A 119 6.71 -2.95 10.95
C MET A 119 7.40 -1.70 10.42
N GLU A 120 8.41 -1.88 9.56
CA GLU A 120 9.13 -0.78 8.93
C GLU A 120 8.25 -0.10 7.89
N HIS A 121 7.65 -0.88 6.99
CA HIS A 121 6.70 -0.39 6.01
C HIS A 121 5.76 -1.49 5.52
N ALA A 122 4.63 -1.07 4.97
CA ALA A 122 3.73 -1.93 4.20
C ALA A 122 3.32 -1.26 2.90
N HIS A 123 3.25 -2.03 1.82
CA HIS A 123 2.74 -1.60 0.54
C HIS A 123 1.45 -2.37 0.24
N PHE A 124 0.34 -1.62 0.18
CA PHE A 124 -0.96 -2.12 -0.26
C PHE A 124 -1.41 -1.28 -1.46
N PRO A 125 -1.64 -1.88 -2.64
CA PRO A 125 -1.98 -1.12 -3.85
C PRO A 125 -3.13 -0.13 -3.65
N GLY A 126 -2.87 1.14 -3.97
CA GLY A 126 -3.87 2.21 -3.87
C GLY A 126 -4.19 2.70 -2.44
N ARG A 127 -3.41 2.29 -1.43
CA ARG A 127 -3.57 2.75 -0.04
C ARG A 127 -2.22 3.17 0.56
N VAL A 128 -2.24 4.28 1.28
CA VAL A 128 -1.15 4.66 2.17
C VAL A 128 -1.27 3.85 3.45
N MET A 129 -0.21 3.14 3.80
CA MET A 129 -0.10 2.34 5.02
C MET A 129 0.74 3.09 6.06
N PRO A 130 0.52 2.86 7.36
CA PRO A 130 1.46 3.35 8.36
C PRO A 130 2.82 2.67 8.19
N ALA A 131 3.87 3.35 8.67
CA ALA A 131 5.25 2.91 8.63
C ALA A 131 5.89 3.16 10.00
N GLU A 132 6.92 2.39 10.35
CA GLU A 132 7.68 2.52 11.60
C GLU A 132 6.79 2.40 12.86
N ILE A 133 5.88 1.41 12.87
CA ILE A 133 4.93 1.19 13.98
C ILE A 133 5.03 -0.20 14.57
N ASN A 134 4.64 -0.31 15.84
CA ASN A 134 4.40 -1.60 16.46
C ASN A 134 3.03 -2.14 16.01
N VAL A 135 3.02 -3.40 15.58
CA VAL A 135 1.85 -4.12 15.10
C VAL A 135 1.69 -5.42 15.85
N GLN A 136 0.46 -5.91 15.94
CA GLN A 136 0.18 -7.25 16.43
C GLN A 136 0.05 -8.19 15.23
N VAL A 137 0.87 -9.22 15.19
CA VAL A 137 0.90 -10.23 14.12
C VAL A 137 0.40 -11.56 14.65
N SER A 138 -0.51 -12.16 13.91
CA SER A 138 -0.98 -13.53 14.15
C SER A 138 -1.01 -14.30 12.85
N THR A 139 -0.73 -15.60 12.92
CA THR A 139 -0.82 -16.51 11.78
C THR A 139 -1.74 -17.67 12.15
N ALA A 140 -2.69 -17.98 11.28
CA ALA A 140 -3.59 -19.11 11.40
C ALA A 140 -3.40 -20.05 10.19
N VAL A 141 -3.60 -21.35 10.41
CA VAL A 141 -3.62 -22.35 9.34
C VAL A 141 -5.08 -22.67 9.03
N THR A 142 -5.47 -22.56 7.76
CA THR A 142 -6.80 -22.91 7.29
C THR A 142 -6.94 -24.40 7.06
N ARG A 143 -8.17 -24.88 6.85
CA ARG A 143 -8.48 -26.32 6.75
C ARG A 143 -7.78 -27.02 5.58
N ASP A 144 -7.52 -26.27 4.51
CA ASP A 144 -6.79 -26.69 3.31
C ASP A 144 -5.26 -26.67 3.50
N GLY A 145 -4.76 -26.26 4.67
CA GLY A 145 -3.33 -26.16 4.97
C GLY A 145 -2.69 -24.82 4.60
N SER A 146 -3.43 -23.95 3.91
CA SER A 146 -2.99 -22.58 3.58
C SER A 146 -2.75 -21.78 4.88
N ARG A 147 -1.79 -20.86 4.84
CA ARG A 147 -1.45 -20.03 6.00
C ARG A 147 -1.96 -18.62 5.81
N TYR A 148 -2.73 -18.11 6.76
CA TYR A 148 -3.26 -16.75 6.74
C TYR A 148 -2.55 -15.91 7.81
N MET A 149 -1.99 -14.78 7.42
CA MET A 149 -1.39 -13.81 8.33
C MET A 149 -2.32 -12.61 8.51
N SER A 150 -2.48 -12.17 9.75
CA SER A 150 -3.15 -10.92 10.12
C SER A 150 -2.19 -10.00 10.87
N ILE A 151 -2.19 -8.73 10.47
CA ILE A 151 -1.33 -7.67 10.97
C ILE A 151 -2.25 -6.54 11.41
N GLU A 152 -2.27 -6.25 12.70
CA GLU A 152 -3.19 -5.31 13.32
C GLU A 152 -2.44 -4.14 13.92
N TRP A 153 -2.98 -2.94 13.73
CA TRP A 153 -2.48 -1.74 14.39
C TRP A 153 -3.63 -0.86 14.85
N ARG A 154 -3.34 -0.07 15.88
CA ARG A 154 -4.27 0.93 16.37
C ARG A 154 -4.34 2.08 15.37
N ARG A 155 -5.56 2.47 15.00
CA ARG A 155 -5.79 3.67 14.20
C ARG A 155 -5.70 4.88 15.11
N GLU A 156 -4.84 5.82 14.78
CA GLU A 156 -4.80 7.10 15.48
C GLU A 156 -6.17 7.79 15.37
N ARG A 157 -6.69 8.29 16.49
CA ARG A 157 -7.87 9.15 16.46
C ARG A 157 -7.47 10.36 15.64
N ARG A 158 -8.17 10.61 14.53
CA ARG A 158 -8.08 11.90 13.83
C ARG A 158 -8.32 12.96 14.91
N PRO A 159 -7.40 13.90 15.15
CA PRO A 159 -7.66 14.96 16.12
C PRO A 159 -8.97 15.62 15.72
N ALA A 160 -9.89 15.75 16.69
CA ALA A 160 -11.12 16.50 16.46
C ALA A 160 -10.68 17.83 15.86
N ALA A 161 -11.19 18.16 14.67
CA ALA A 161 -10.94 19.45 14.05
C ALA A 161 -11.18 20.47 15.15
N GLN A 162 -10.12 21.15 15.57
CA GLN A 162 -10.22 22.14 16.62
C GLN A 162 -11.24 23.13 16.09
N SER A 163 -12.45 23.07 16.61
CA SER A 163 -13.44 24.13 16.46
C SER A 163 -12.74 25.34 17.04
N SER A 164 -12.10 26.12 16.18
CA SER A 164 -11.59 27.44 16.47
C SER A 164 -12.82 28.27 16.84
N GLY A 165 -13.22 28.16 18.10
CA GLY A 165 -14.07 29.09 18.78
C GLY A 165 -13.32 30.41 18.79
N HIS A 166 -13.48 31.15 17.70
CA HIS A 166 -13.06 32.53 17.57
C HIS A 166 -13.92 33.33 18.55
N LEU A 167 -13.52 33.33 19.82
CA LEU A 167 -14.10 34.20 20.83
C LEU A 167 -13.61 35.61 20.52
N ARG A 168 -14.32 36.28 19.60
CA ARG A 168 -14.33 37.73 19.52
C ARG A 168 -14.88 38.24 20.85
N ARG A 169 -14.00 38.68 21.74
CA ARG A 169 -14.38 39.72 22.72
C ARG A 169 -13.89 41.05 22.19
N THR A 170 -14.85 41.72 21.57
CA THR A 170 -14.89 43.15 21.33
C THR A 170 -14.99 43.91 22.65
N ALA A 171 -14.36 45.09 22.63
CA ALA A 171 -14.56 46.27 23.49
C ALA A 171 -14.03 46.20 24.93
#